data_AF-A0AAF0V670-F1
#
_entry.id   AF-A0AAF0V670-F1
#
_cell.length_a   1.000
_cell.length_b   1.000
_cell.length_c   1.000
_cell.angle_alpha   90.00
_cell.angle_beta   90.00
_cell.angle_gamma   90.00
#
_symmetry.space_group_name_H-M   'P 1'
#
loop_
_entity.id
_entity.type
_entity.pdbx_description
1 polymer ?
#
loop_
_entity_poly.entity_id
_entity_poly.type
_entity_poly.pdbx_seq_one_letter_code
_entity_poly.pdbx_strand_id
1 'polypeptide(L)'
;MVQYMDCTSNVLPLSNVDGKTMTKVIQYWKKHLEEGVTEDQLKSFDQDFLKMSQSELVFVLDEAITIRSQAIKNMVEDDCVSNVIPLPYVHNKTMTKAVEYWKKHSEEGVSKDMLMDFDKAFVKVLHLILYDLILAANFLNDKEILDMICQEVADRIK
;
A
#
# COMPACT_ATOMS: atom_id res chain seq x y z
N MET A 1 -28.62 -13.30 7.50
CA MET A 1 -29.00 -12.34 8.56
C MET A 1 -27.70 -11.80 9.11
N VAL A 2 -27.36 -10.54 8.82
CA VAL A 2 -26.14 -9.88 9.32
C VAL A 2 -26.34 -9.67 10.82
N GLN A 3 -25.54 -10.33 11.65
CA GLN A 3 -25.48 -9.99 13.07
C GLN A 3 -24.26 -9.09 13.29
N TYR A 4 -24.59 -7.94 13.88
CA TYR A 4 -23.73 -6.84 14.26
C TYR A 4 -22.40 -7.31 14.89
N MET A 5 -21.33 -6.63 14.51
CA MET A 5 -20.07 -6.60 15.26
C MET A 5 -20.37 -6.23 16.72
N ASP A 6 -20.00 -7.12 17.63
CA ASP A 6 -19.85 -6.79 19.04
C ASP A 6 -18.57 -5.95 19.19
N CYS A 7 -18.73 -4.68 19.57
CA CYS A 7 -17.65 -3.71 19.70
C CYS A 7 -16.77 -3.93 20.94
N THR A 8 -16.79 -5.11 21.56
CA THR A 8 -16.00 -5.45 22.75
C THR A 8 -14.70 -6.20 22.46
N SER A 9 -14.40 -6.51 21.19
CA SER A 9 -13.11 -7.10 20.80
C SER A 9 -12.02 -6.03 20.73
N ASN A 10 -11.20 -5.95 21.77
CA ASN A 10 -10.03 -5.05 21.91
C ASN A 10 -8.86 -5.39 20.97
N VAL A 11 -9.11 -5.80 19.73
CA VAL A 11 -8.06 -6.11 18.75
C VAL A 11 -8.32 -5.34 17.46
N LEU A 12 -7.59 -4.22 17.30
CA LEU A 12 -7.48 -3.47 16.05
C LEU A 12 -6.24 -3.97 15.27
N PRO A 13 -6.39 -4.55 14.06
CA PRO A 13 -5.25 -4.96 13.26
C PRO A 13 -4.58 -3.74 12.60
N LEU A 14 -3.34 -3.45 13.01
CA LEU A 14 -2.54 -2.35 12.48
C LEU A 14 -1.69 -2.82 11.31
N SER A 15 -1.92 -2.26 10.13
CA SER A 15 -1.40 -2.79 8.88
C SER A 15 -0.04 -2.24 8.42
N ASN A 16 0.58 -1.29 9.13
CA ASN A 16 1.76 -0.56 8.63
C ASN A 16 2.80 -0.18 9.70
N VAL A 17 2.80 -0.79 10.89
CA VAL A 17 3.86 -0.54 11.87
C VAL A 17 4.93 -1.62 11.72
N ASP A 18 6.19 -1.23 11.45
CA ASP A 18 7.28 -2.21 11.47
C ASP A 18 7.43 -2.82 12.87
N GLY A 19 7.80 -4.10 12.94
CA GLY A 19 7.80 -4.85 14.20
C GLY A 19 8.68 -4.28 15.31
N LYS A 20 9.76 -3.56 14.98
CA LYS A 20 10.65 -2.93 15.98
C LYS A 20 10.02 -1.68 16.58
N THR A 21 9.26 -0.93 15.79
CA THR A 21 8.59 0.28 16.25
C THR A 21 7.37 -0.06 17.12
N MET A 22 6.60 -1.08 16.75
CA MET A 22 5.50 -1.61 17.60
C MET A 22 5.98 -2.10 18.97
N THR A 23 7.15 -2.76 19.01
CA THR A 23 7.73 -3.30 20.25
C THR A 23 8.08 -2.17 21.24
N LYS A 24 8.55 -1.02 20.75
CA LYS A 24 8.89 0.14 21.60
C LYS A 24 7.64 0.87 22.12
N VAL A 25 6.59 0.97 21.32
CA VAL A 25 5.32 1.60 21.71
C VAL A 25 4.62 0.80 22.81
N ILE A 26 4.58 -0.54 22.70
CA ILE A 26 4.01 -1.41 23.74
C ILE A 26 4.85 -1.38 25.03
N GLN A 27 6.18 -1.32 24.92
CA GLN A 27 7.07 -1.20 26.09
C GLN A 27 6.93 0.16 26.79
N TYR A 28 6.74 1.23 26.04
CA TYR A 28 6.49 2.57 26.60
C TYR A 28 5.15 2.64 27.33
N TRP A 29 4.09 2.04 26.77
CA TRP A 29 2.76 1.99 27.38
C TRP A 29 2.70 1.10 28.63
N LYS A 30 3.39 -0.05 28.65
CA LYS A 30 3.54 -0.90 29.85
C LYS A 30 4.35 -0.24 30.98
N LYS A 31 5.25 0.70 30.64
CA LYS A 31 6.07 1.45 31.60
C LYS A 31 5.33 2.64 32.23
N HIS A 32 4.27 3.13 31.57
CA HIS A 32 3.58 4.35 31.96
C HIS A 32 2.08 4.18 32.21
N LEU A 33 1.60 2.94 32.35
CA LEU A 33 0.29 2.62 32.91
C LEU A 33 0.27 2.67 34.45
N GLU A 34 1.04 3.59 35.03
CA GLU A 34 0.85 4.07 36.40
C GLU A 34 0.18 5.45 36.32
N GLU A 35 -1.14 5.46 36.51
CA GLU A 35 -2.04 6.54 36.96
C GLU A 35 -1.91 7.96 36.34
N GLY A 36 -2.90 8.39 35.53
CA GLY A 36 -3.21 9.83 35.35
C GLY A 36 -3.53 10.39 33.96
N VAL A 37 -3.74 9.58 32.91
CA VAL A 37 -4.03 10.11 31.56
C VAL A 37 -5.50 10.54 31.43
N THR A 38 -5.74 11.77 30.93
CA THR A 38 -7.10 12.33 30.71
C THR A 38 -7.65 11.98 29.33
N GLU A 39 -8.99 12.02 29.19
CA GLU A 39 -9.67 11.60 27.95
C GLU A 39 -9.32 12.43 26.72
N ASP A 40 -9.07 13.73 26.89
CA ASP A 40 -8.65 14.63 25.79
C ASP A 40 -7.22 14.35 25.32
N GLN A 41 -6.33 13.89 26.22
CA GLN A 41 -4.98 13.45 25.87
C GLN A 41 -5.02 12.15 25.06
N LEU A 42 -5.97 11.25 25.37
CA LEU A 42 -6.18 10.02 24.61
C LEU A 42 -6.73 10.31 23.20
N LYS A 43 -7.71 11.21 23.08
CA LYS A 43 -8.30 11.61 21.79
C LYS A 43 -7.28 12.30 20.87
N SER A 44 -6.42 13.15 21.43
CA SER A 44 -5.32 13.75 20.68
C SER A 44 -4.32 12.70 20.20
N PHE A 45 -3.98 11.71 21.05
CA PHE A 45 -3.09 10.61 20.69
C PHE A 45 -3.68 9.75 19.56
N ASP A 46 -4.97 9.42 19.61
CA ASP A 46 -5.64 8.65 18.55
C ASP A 46 -5.64 9.40 17.21
N GLN A 47 -5.84 10.72 17.25
CA GLN A 47 -5.80 11.56 16.05
C GLN A 47 -4.38 11.63 15.44
N ASP A 48 -3.35 11.69 16.28
CA ASP A 48 -1.95 11.69 15.84
C ASP A 48 -1.47 10.28 15.42
N PHE A 49 -1.96 9.22 16.05
CA PHE A 49 -1.76 7.83 15.67
C PHE A 49 -2.35 7.54 14.28
N LEU A 50 -3.55 8.06 13.99
CA LEU A 50 -4.16 7.97 12.67
C LEU A 50 -3.32 8.70 11.62
N LYS A 51 -2.84 9.91 11.91
CA LYS A 51 -1.93 10.66 11.01
C LYS A 51 -0.58 9.94 10.82
N MET A 52 -0.01 9.31 11.85
CA MET A 52 1.24 8.53 11.75
C MET A 52 1.06 7.21 10.99
N SER A 53 -0.06 6.53 11.15
CA SER A 53 -0.39 5.34 10.34
C SER A 53 -0.58 5.67 8.85
N GLN A 54 -0.85 6.96 8.57
CA GLN A 54 -0.94 7.57 7.25
C GLN A 54 0.35 8.32 6.85
N SER A 55 1.38 8.42 7.73
CA SER A 55 2.59 9.19 7.41
C SER A 55 3.55 8.36 6.55
N GLU A 56 3.54 8.69 5.26
CA GLU A 56 4.61 8.64 4.26
C GLU A 56 5.58 7.47 4.34
N LEU A 57 5.14 6.31 3.85
CA LEU A 57 6.08 5.28 3.42
C LEU A 57 6.72 5.76 2.10
N VAL A 58 7.97 6.23 2.18
CA VAL A 58 8.73 6.66 1.01
C VAL A 58 9.37 5.44 0.37
N PHE A 59 9.00 5.16 -0.88
CA PHE A 59 9.67 4.16 -1.70
C PHE A 59 10.85 4.80 -2.43
N VAL A 60 12.07 4.39 -2.11
CA VAL A 60 13.25 4.73 -2.89
C VAL A 60 13.38 3.69 -4.00
N LEU A 61 13.22 4.14 -5.25
CA LEU A 61 13.21 3.29 -6.45
C LEU A 61 14.26 3.79 -7.43
N ASP A 62 14.89 2.85 -8.12
CA ASP A 62 15.79 3.19 -9.23
C ASP A 62 14.99 3.81 -10.37
N GLU A 63 15.57 4.80 -11.03
CA GLU A 63 14.93 5.52 -12.15
C GLU A 63 14.43 4.54 -13.23
N ALA A 64 15.23 3.51 -13.53
CA ALA A 64 14.92 2.44 -14.49
C ALA A 64 13.65 1.64 -14.16
N ILE A 65 13.23 1.62 -12.89
CA ILE A 65 11.98 0.97 -12.45
C ILE A 65 10.83 1.97 -12.53
N THR A 66 11.09 3.25 -12.21
CA THR A 66 10.07 4.30 -12.18
C THR A 66 9.53 4.71 -13.55
N ILE A 67 10.32 4.57 -14.62
CA ILE A 67 9.91 4.89 -16.01
C ILE A 67 8.71 4.06 -16.51
N ARG A 68 8.38 2.95 -15.81
CA ARG A 68 7.21 2.12 -16.13
C ARG A 68 5.90 2.83 -15.82
N SER A 69 5.89 3.73 -14.83
CA SER A 69 4.74 4.61 -14.58
C SER A 69 4.83 5.82 -15.48
N GLN A 70 3.90 5.94 -16.44
CA GLN A 70 3.85 7.11 -17.31
C GLN A 70 3.55 8.40 -16.53
N ALA A 71 2.78 8.30 -15.43
CA ALA A 71 2.51 9.43 -14.55
C ALA A 71 3.79 9.95 -13.87
N ILE A 72 4.58 9.04 -13.27
CA ILE A 72 5.85 9.39 -12.62
C ILE A 72 6.86 9.90 -13.65
N LYS A 73 6.96 9.22 -14.81
CA LYS A 73 7.82 9.63 -15.91
C LYS A 73 7.56 11.08 -16.34
N ASN A 74 6.30 11.43 -16.60
CA ASN A 74 5.93 12.80 -16.98
C ASN A 74 6.28 13.81 -15.87
N MET A 75 6.04 13.47 -14.61
CA MET A 75 6.37 14.35 -13.48
C MET A 75 7.88 14.63 -13.39
N VAL A 76 8.72 13.61 -13.63
CA VAL A 76 10.18 13.75 -13.63
C VAL A 76 10.67 14.55 -14.84
N GLU A 77 10.13 14.30 -16.04
CA GLU A 77 10.52 15.00 -17.28
C GLU A 77 10.14 16.50 -17.27
N ASP A 78 9.03 16.86 -16.65
CA ASP A 78 8.54 18.24 -16.58
C ASP A 78 9.21 19.10 -15.49
N ASP A 79 10.22 18.58 -14.78
CA ASP A 79 10.92 19.20 -13.62
C ASP A 79 9.95 19.77 -12.57
N CYS A 80 8.75 19.21 -12.50
CA CYS A 80 7.61 19.76 -11.74
C CYS A 80 7.53 19.23 -10.30
N VAL A 81 8.49 18.41 -9.87
CA VAL A 81 8.46 17.77 -8.56
C VAL A 81 9.79 17.94 -7.83
N SER A 82 9.70 18.48 -6.61
CA SER A 82 10.67 18.12 -5.56
C SER A 82 10.72 16.59 -5.50
N ASN A 83 11.91 15.97 -5.38
CA ASN A 83 12.25 14.54 -5.46
C ASN A 83 11.32 13.47 -4.79
N VAL A 84 10.16 13.85 -4.25
CA VAL A 84 9.10 13.02 -3.67
C VAL A 84 7.77 13.29 -4.38
N ILE A 85 7.15 12.25 -4.92
CA ILE A 85 5.85 12.31 -5.58
C ILE A 85 4.76 11.87 -4.59
N PRO A 86 3.82 12.75 -4.18
CA PRO A 86 2.75 12.37 -3.27
C PRO A 86 1.66 11.56 -3.99
N LEU A 87 1.27 10.42 -3.40
CA LEU A 87 0.24 9.51 -3.92
C LEU A 87 -0.92 9.37 -2.91
N PRO A 88 -1.81 10.38 -2.79
CA PRO A 88 -2.80 10.44 -1.71
C PRO A 88 -3.88 9.35 -1.77
N TYR A 89 -4.09 8.72 -2.92
CA TYR A 89 -5.14 7.71 -3.14
C TYR A 89 -4.59 6.28 -3.28
N VAL A 90 -3.29 6.09 -3.07
CA VAL A 90 -2.65 4.77 -3.18
C VAL A 90 -2.19 4.35 -1.79
N HIS A 91 -2.84 3.31 -1.25
CA HIS A 91 -2.43 2.73 0.03
C HIS A 91 -1.04 2.10 -0.07
N ASN A 92 -0.25 2.17 1.00
CA ASN A 92 1.11 1.62 1.06
C ASN A 92 1.21 0.18 0.56
N LYS A 93 0.27 -0.68 0.97
CA LYS A 93 0.22 -2.10 0.55
C LYS A 93 0.05 -2.25 -0.95
N THR A 94 -0.78 -1.41 -1.55
CA THR A 94 -1.03 -1.40 -2.99
C THR A 94 0.22 -0.90 -3.73
N MET A 95 0.86 0.15 -3.21
CA MET A 95 2.12 0.64 -3.77
C MET A 95 3.25 -0.38 -3.66
N THR A 96 3.39 -1.09 -2.53
CA THR A 96 4.37 -2.18 -2.36
C THR A 96 4.18 -3.24 -3.45
N LYS A 97 2.93 -3.59 -3.75
CA LYS A 97 2.60 -4.58 -4.78
C LYS A 97 2.89 -4.07 -6.19
N ALA A 98 2.59 -2.80 -6.49
CA ALA A 98 3.00 -2.18 -7.77
C ALA A 98 4.53 -2.17 -7.95
N VAL A 99 5.27 -1.83 -6.89
CA VAL A 99 6.74 -1.87 -6.89
C VAL A 99 7.29 -3.28 -7.10
N GLU A 100 6.68 -4.29 -6.47
CA GLU A 100 7.03 -5.70 -6.68
C GLU A 100 6.86 -6.10 -8.16
N TYR A 101 5.72 -5.71 -8.76
CA TYR A 101 5.47 -5.94 -10.17
C TYR A 101 6.53 -5.29 -11.06
N TRP A 102 6.84 -4.01 -10.83
CA TRP A 102 7.84 -3.30 -11.62
C TRP A 102 9.23 -3.90 -11.50
N LYS A 103 9.65 -4.26 -10.28
CA LYS A 103 10.93 -4.96 -10.07
C LYS A 103 10.97 -6.24 -10.87
N LYS A 104 9.92 -7.07 -10.76
CA LYS A 104 9.88 -8.35 -11.45
C LYS A 104 9.94 -8.22 -12.97
N HIS A 105 9.24 -7.23 -13.52
CA HIS A 105 9.19 -6.96 -14.97
C HIS A 105 10.38 -6.17 -15.51
N SER A 106 11.26 -5.69 -14.63
CA SER A 106 12.55 -5.08 -14.98
C SER A 106 13.73 -6.02 -14.77
N GLU A 107 13.53 -7.24 -14.27
CA GLU A 107 14.59 -8.25 -14.12
C GLU A 107 15.06 -8.78 -15.48
N GLU A 108 16.36 -8.64 -15.75
CA GLU A 108 16.98 -9.23 -16.94
C GLU A 108 17.06 -10.76 -16.83
N GLY A 109 16.92 -11.45 -17.97
CA GLY A 109 17.07 -12.91 -18.04
C GLY A 109 15.89 -13.73 -17.52
N VAL A 110 14.79 -13.08 -17.11
CA VAL A 110 13.53 -13.77 -16.77
C VAL A 110 12.81 -14.16 -18.06
N SER A 111 12.36 -15.42 -18.16
CA SER A 111 11.63 -15.89 -19.34
C SER A 111 10.20 -15.34 -19.36
N LYS A 112 9.64 -15.23 -20.58
CA LYS A 112 8.25 -14.81 -20.77
C LYS A 112 7.26 -15.69 -19.99
N ASP A 113 7.49 -17.01 -19.96
CA ASP A 113 6.61 -17.94 -19.25
C ASP A 113 6.62 -17.69 -17.74
N MET A 114 7.80 -17.39 -17.16
CA MET A 114 7.91 -17.05 -15.74
C MET A 114 7.19 -15.73 -15.40
N LEU A 115 7.26 -14.73 -16.29
CA LEU A 115 6.51 -13.48 -16.12
C LEU A 115 5.00 -13.74 -16.22
N MET A 116 4.55 -14.53 -17.20
CA MET A 116 3.13 -14.88 -17.33
C MET A 116 2.59 -15.64 -16.10
N ASP A 117 3.38 -16.52 -15.50
CA ASP A 117 2.96 -17.21 -14.28
C ASP A 117 2.99 -16.31 -13.06
N PHE A 118 3.94 -15.38 -12.99
CA PHE A 118 3.94 -14.31 -11.98
C PHE A 118 2.70 -13.42 -12.11
N ASP A 119 2.34 -12.98 -13.33
CA ASP A 119 1.18 -12.14 -13.61
C ASP A 119 -0.12 -12.81 -13.16
N LYS A 120 -0.29 -14.09 -13.50
CA LYS A 120 -1.43 -14.88 -13.02
C LYS A 120 -1.48 -14.91 -11.49
N ALA A 121 -0.36 -15.12 -10.81
CA ALA A 121 -0.32 -15.13 -9.35
C ALA A 121 -0.57 -13.73 -8.76
N PHE A 122 -0.08 -12.69 -9.41
CA PHE A 122 -0.14 -11.30 -8.97
C PHE A 122 -1.58 -10.82 -8.77
N VAL A 123 -2.46 -11.10 -9.73
CA VAL A 123 -3.88 -10.69 -9.71
C VAL A 123 -4.79 -11.63 -8.93
N LYS A 124 -4.30 -12.78 -8.45
CA LYS A 124 -5.06 -13.72 -7.60
C LYS A 124 -5.12 -13.24 -6.15
N VAL A 125 -5.74 -12.08 -5.96
CA VAL A 125 -5.98 -11.42 -4.67
C VAL A 125 -7.47 -11.26 -4.39
N LEU A 126 -7.82 -10.92 -3.15
CA LEU A 126 -9.19 -10.61 -2.74
C LEU A 126 -9.76 -9.41 -3.53
N HIS A 127 -11.07 -9.36 -3.71
CA HIS A 127 -11.76 -8.33 -4.52
C HIS A 127 -11.45 -6.89 -4.05
N LEU A 128 -11.36 -6.67 -2.74
CA LEU A 128 -10.99 -5.38 -2.16
C LEU A 128 -9.59 -4.91 -2.61
N ILE A 129 -8.62 -5.83 -2.61
CA ILE A 129 -7.24 -5.55 -3.04
C ILE A 129 -7.21 -5.31 -4.55
N LEU A 130 -8.02 -6.04 -5.32
CA LEU A 130 -8.11 -5.87 -6.77
C LEU A 130 -8.65 -4.48 -7.13
N TYR A 131 -9.65 -3.98 -6.41
CA TYR A 131 -10.17 -2.62 -6.57
C TYR A 131 -9.11 -1.55 -6.26
N ASP A 132 -8.38 -1.71 -5.14
CA ASP A 132 -7.28 -0.79 -4.81
C ASP A 132 -6.19 -0.79 -5.89
N LEU A 133 -5.87 -1.96 -6.45
CA LEU A 133 -4.90 -2.09 -7.54
C LEU A 133 -5.37 -1.41 -8.84
N ILE A 134 -6.68 -1.46 -9.16
CA ILE A 134 -7.24 -0.73 -10.31
C ILE A 134 -7.02 0.78 -10.15
N LEU A 135 -7.35 1.32 -8.98
CA LEU A 135 -7.19 2.75 -8.70
C LEU A 135 -5.72 3.17 -8.79
N ALA A 136 -4.82 2.37 -8.21
CA ALA A 136 -3.39 2.64 -8.25
C ALA A 136 -2.84 2.55 -9.68
N ALA A 137 -3.17 1.51 -10.44
CA ALA A 137 -2.67 1.33 -11.80
C ALA A 137 -3.18 2.43 -12.74
N ASN A 138 -4.44 2.88 -12.56
CA ASN A 138 -4.99 4.03 -13.26
C ASN A 138 -4.26 5.33 -12.92
N PHE A 139 -3.99 5.57 -11.64
CA PHE A 139 -3.24 6.75 -11.21
C PHE A 139 -1.81 6.75 -11.75
N LEU A 140 -1.11 5.62 -11.63
CA LEU A 140 0.27 5.43 -12.09
C LEU A 140 0.38 5.41 -13.62
N ASN A 141 -0.76 5.29 -14.31
CA ASN A 141 -0.86 5.14 -15.76
C ASN A 141 0.04 3.99 -16.25
N ASP A 142 -0.07 2.83 -15.58
CA ASP A 142 0.60 1.59 -15.95
C ASP A 142 -0.39 0.69 -16.69
N LYS A 143 -0.33 0.72 -18.02
CA LYS A 143 -1.26 0.01 -18.89
C LYS A 143 -1.17 -1.51 -18.74
N GLU A 144 0.02 -2.05 -18.51
CA GLU A 144 0.19 -3.51 -18.41
C GLU A 144 -0.49 -4.04 -17.14
N ILE A 145 -0.31 -3.34 -16.01
CA ILE A 145 -1.01 -3.68 -14.76
C ILE A 145 -2.52 -3.53 -14.93
N LEU A 146 -2.99 -2.45 -15.56
CA LEU A 146 -4.42 -2.21 -15.81
C LEU A 146 -5.06 -3.32 -16.67
N ASP A 147 -4.44 -3.67 -17.79
CA ASP A 147 -4.96 -4.67 -18.74
C ASP A 147 -5.06 -6.04 -18.05
N MET A 148 -4.02 -6.43 -17.30
CA MET A 148 -3.99 -7.67 -16.53
C MET A 148 -5.09 -7.73 -15.46
N ILE A 149 -5.30 -6.65 -14.71
CA ILE A 149 -6.36 -6.61 -13.69
C ILE A 149 -7.75 -6.63 -14.33
N CYS A 150 -7.98 -5.87 -15.39
CA CYS A 150 -9.24 -5.87 -16.12
C CYS A 150 -9.60 -7.28 -16.63
N GLN A 151 -8.61 -8.02 -17.13
CA GLN A 151 -8.80 -9.39 -17.56
C GLN A 151 -9.19 -10.32 -16.41
N GLU A 152 -8.53 -10.23 -15.26
CA GLU A 152 -8.89 -11.02 -14.06
C GLU A 152 -10.30 -10.67 -13.55
N VAL A 153 -10.69 -9.40 -13.55
CA VAL A 153 -12.05 -8.98 -13.19
C VAL A 153 -13.07 -9.60 -14.15
N ALA A 154 -12.81 -9.53 -15.46
CA ALA A 154 -13.69 -10.12 -16.47
C ALA A 154 -13.83 -11.64 -16.29
N ASP A 155 -12.75 -12.34 -15.94
CA ASP A 155 -12.77 -13.78 -15.69
C ASP A 155 -13.52 -14.18 -14.42
N ARG A 156 -13.61 -13.29 -13.41
CA ARG A 156 -14.39 -13.51 -12.19
C ARG A 156 -15.90 -13.29 -12.32
N ILE A 157 -16.33 -12.56 -13.35
CA ILE A 157 -17.75 -12.26 -13.60
C ILE A 157 -18.45 -13.43 -14.33
N LYS A 158 -17.68 -14.30 -14.98
CA LYS A 158 -18.17 -15.46 -15.73
C LYS A 158 -18.93 -16.48 -14.88
#